data_AF-A0A1V5KZ42-F1
#
_entry.id   AF-A0A1V5KZ42-F1
#
_cell.length_a   1.000
_cell.length_b   1.000
_cell.length_c   1.000
_cell.angle_alpha   90.00
_cell.angle_beta   90.00
_cell.angle_gamma   90.00
#
_symmetry.space_group_name_H-M   'P 1'
#
loop_
_entity.id
_entity.type
_entity.pdbx_description
1 polymer ?
#
loop_
_entity_poly.entity_id
_entity_poly.type
_entity_poly.pdbx_seq_one_letter_code
_entity_poly.pdbx_strand_id
1 'polypeptide(L)' 'MATGGTLARKFVRECRPRAIVAIACERDLTSGIQDSNPIPVLGVTNERPNGPCFNTEIRIEKVEEAILFFRPKP' A
#
# COMPACT_ATOMS: atom_id res chain seq x y z
N MET A 1 -6.81 -12.60 1.76
CA MET A 1 -6.69 -11.34 2.53
C MET A 1 -5.56 -11.49 3.54
N ALA A 2 -4.67 -10.51 3.68
CA ALA A 2 -3.58 -10.55 4.67
C ALA A 2 -3.92 -9.65 5.86
N THR A 3 -3.94 -10.20 7.07
CA THR A 3 -4.38 -9.49 8.29
C THR A 3 -3.25 -8.78 9.04
N GLY A 4 -2.10 -8.56 8.39
CA GLY A 4 -0.97 -7.81 8.97
C GLY A 4 0.30 -7.85 8.12
N GLY A 5 1.28 -7.02 8.50
CA GLY A 5 2.52 -6.81 7.72
C GLY A 5 3.37 -8.07 7.53
N THR A 6 3.40 -8.98 8.51
CA THR A 6 4.15 -10.25 8.38
C THR A 6 3.58 -11.15 7.32
N LEU A 7 2.24 -11.27 7.25
CA LEU A 7 1.60 -12.08 6.22
C LEU A 7 1.74 -11.41 4.85
N ALA A 8 1.60 -10.08 4.78
CA ALA A 8 1.80 -9.31 3.55
C ALA A 8 3.20 -9.56 2.95
N ARG A 9 4.26 -9.53 3.78
CA ARG A 9 5.63 -9.85 3.34
C ARG A 9 5.77 -11.26 2.77
N LYS A 10 5.10 -12.24 3.38
CA LYS A 10 5.09 -13.62 2.86
C LYS A 10 4.43 -13.68 1.47
N PHE A 11 3.27 -13.05 1.32
CA PHE A 11 2.56 -12.97 0.04
C PHE A 11 3.40 -12.29 -1.05
N VAL A 12 4.07 -11.18 -0.74
CA VAL A 12 4.93 -10.49 -1.71
C VAL A 12 6.06 -11.40 -2.22
N ARG A 13 6.68 -12.19 -1.33
CA ARG A 13 7.73 -13.15 -1.69
C ARG A 13 7.23 -14.31 -2.54
N GLU A 14 6.03 -14.81 -2.25
CA GLU A 14 5.42 -15.95 -2.95
C GLU A 14 4.81 -15.55 -4.30
N CYS A 15 4.03 -14.47 -4.33
CA CYS A 15 3.36 -14.00 -5.54
C CYS A 15 4.29 -13.26 -6.50
N ARG A 16 5.40 -12.68 -6.01
CA ARG A 16 6.34 -11.84 -6.78
C ARG A 16 5.63 -10.85 -7.72
N PRO A 17 4.83 -9.92 -7.17
CA PRO A 17 4.06 -8.98 -7.97
C PRO A 17 4.99 -8.04 -8.75
N ARG A 18 4.49 -7.51 -9.87
CA ARG A 18 5.20 -6.50 -10.67
C ARG A 18 5.20 -5.12 -10.03
N ALA A 19 4.20 -4.83 -9.20
CA ALA A 19 4.03 -3.58 -8.46
C ALA A 19 3.11 -3.81 -7.25
N ILE A 20 3.21 -2.94 -6.24
CA ILE A 20 2.38 -2.97 -5.04
C ILE A 20 1.73 -1.60 -4.86
N VAL A 21 0.41 -1.58 -4.59
CA VAL A 21 -0.28 -0.39 -4.08
C VAL A 21 -0.49 -0.60 -2.58
N ALA A 22 0.22 0.17 -1.76
CA ALA A 22 0.19 0.05 -0.31
C ALA A 22 -0.70 1.12 0.30
N ILE A 23 -1.62 0.74 1.21
CA ILE A 23 -2.58 1.64 1.83
C ILE A 23 -2.37 1.61 3.34
N ALA A 24 -1.88 2.70 3.92
CA ALA A 24 -1.48 2.74 5.33
C ALA A 24 -1.23 4.18 5.83
N CYS A 25 -0.88 4.33 7.11
CA CYS A 25 -0.31 5.58 7.63
C CYS A 25 1.13 5.79 7.11
N GLU A 26 1.67 7.01 7.10
CA GLU A 26 3.02 7.26 6.55
C GLU A 26 4.11 6.44 7.25
N ARG A 27 3.95 6.18 8.56
CA ARG A 27 4.90 5.37 9.34
C ARG A 27 5.00 3.94 8.81
N ASP A 28 3.86 3.29 8.59
CA ASP A 28 3.79 1.92 8.09
C ASP A 28 4.15 1.84 6.60
N LEU A 29 3.78 2.86 5.82
CA LEU A 29 4.22 2.97 4.43
C LEU A 29 5.74 3.04 4.33
N THR A 30 6.39 3.84 5.18
CA THR A 30 7.85 4.00 5.16
C THR A 30 8.55 2.65 5.35
N SER A 31 8.16 1.88 6.37
CA SER A 31 8.75 0.56 6.64
C SER A 31 8.39 -0.47 5.56
N GLY A 32 7.13 -0.49 5.11
CA GLY A 32 6.67 -1.43 4.09
C GLY A 32 7.31 -1.22 2.71
N ILE A 33 7.57 0.05 2.33
CA ILE A 33 8.26 0.38 1.08
C ILE A 33 9.71 -0.09 1.13
N GLN A 34 10.42 0.15 2.24
CA GLN A 34 11.79 -0.32 2.42
C GLN A 34 11.90 -1.85 2.35
N ASP A 35 10.95 -2.56 2.95
CA ASP A 35 10.90 -4.03 2.96
C ASP A 35 10.60 -4.67 1.58
N SER A 36 10.06 -3.90 0.63
CA SER A 36 9.55 -4.41 -0.65
C SER A 36 10.53 -4.32 -1.82
N ASN A 37 11.74 -3.80 -1.59
CA ASN A 37 12.78 -3.71 -2.62
C ASN A 37 13.11 -5.11 -3.22
N PRO A 38 13.15 -5.29 -4.55
CA PRO A 38 13.15 -4.30 -5.64
C PRO A 38 11.79 -3.99 -6.29
N ILE A 39 10.68 -4.44 -5.69
CA ILE A 39 9.35 -4.26 -6.29
C ILE A 39 8.91 -2.81 -6.11
N PRO A 40 8.44 -2.12 -7.18
CA PRO A 40 7.95 -0.75 -7.05
C PRO A 40 6.68 -0.72 -6.20
N VAL A 41 6.65 0.20 -5.24
CA VAL A 41 5.52 0.40 -4.33
C VAL A 41 5.01 1.83 -4.45
N LEU A 42 3.69 1.99 -4.65
CA LEU A 42 3.02 3.27 -4.57
C LEU A 42 2.18 3.32 -3.29
N GLY A 43 2.47 4.28 -2.41
CA GLY A 43 1.77 4.45 -1.14
C GLY A 43 0.58 5.39 -1.27
N VAL A 44 -0.56 4.97 -0.74
CA VAL A 44 -1.75 5.81 -0.53
C VAL A 44 -1.97 5.96 0.97
N THR A 45 -1.91 7.20 1.45
CA THR A 45 -2.05 7.49 2.88
C THR A 45 -3.51 7.53 3.30
N ASN A 46 -3.84 6.87 4.42
CA ASN A 46 -5.17 7.00 5.01
C ASN A 46 -5.38 8.38 5.65
N GLU A 47 -6.59 8.89 5.57
CA GLU A 47 -7.03 10.07 6.30
C GLU A 47 -7.30 9.70 7.76
N ARG A 48 -6.94 10.60 8.67
CA ARG A 48 -7.01 10.38 10.13
C ARG A 48 -7.88 11.43 10.80
N PRO A 49 -9.20 11.42 10.56
CA PRO A 49 -10.09 12.39 11.18
C PRO A 49 -10.13 12.26 12.71
N ASN A 50 -9.88 11.05 13.25
CA ASN A 50 -10.03 10.73 14.67
C ASN A 50 -8.70 10.41 15.39
N GLY A 51 -7.55 10.78 14.80
CA GLY A 51 -6.23 10.52 15.37
C GLY A 51 -5.52 9.28 14.80
N PRO A 52 -4.37 8.90 15.39
CA PRO A 52 -3.48 7.90 14.79
C PRO A 52 -4.09 6.48 14.87
N CYS A 53 -4.37 5.89 13.71
CA CYS A 53 -4.84 4.50 13.55
C CYS A 53 -6.16 4.16 14.26
N PHE A 54 -7.03 5.15 14.47
CA PHE A 54 -8.40 4.94 14.93
C PHE A 54 -9.37 5.55 13.91
N ASN A 55 -10.34 4.76 13.42
CA ASN A 55 -11.32 5.17 12.41
C ASN A 55 -10.72 5.96 11.26
N THR A 56 -9.77 5.34 10.55
CA THR A 56 -9.14 5.96 9.38
C THR A 56 -10.01 5.78 8.15
N GLU A 57 -10.09 6.82 7.34
CA GLU A 57 -10.81 6.81 6.07
C GLU A 57 -9.84 6.72 4.91
N ILE A 58 -10.29 6.17 3.79
CA ILE A 58 -9.50 6.10 2.56
C ILE A 58 -10.31 6.71 1.43
N ARG A 59 -9.70 7.66 0.73
CA ARG A 59 -10.28 8.20 -0.50
C ARG A 59 -10.11 7.19 -1.62
N ILE A 60 -11.23 6.63 -2.08
CA ILE A 60 -11.23 5.61 -3.14
C ILE A 60 -10.63 6.17 -4.43
N GLU A 61 -10.85 7.45 -4.72
CA GLU A 61 -10.31 8.10 -5.91
C GLU A 61 -8.77 8.03 -5.94
N LYS A 62 -8.11 8.24 -4.79
CA LYS A 62 -6.65 8.13 -4.68
C LYS A 62 -6.15 6.70 -4.90
N VAL A 63 -6.93 5.71 -4.48
CA VAL A 63 -6.60 4.30 -4.70
C VAL A 63 -6.75 3.95 -6.18
N GLU A 64 -7.80 4.42 -6.84
CA GLU A 64 -8.01 4.25 -8.28
C GLU A 64 -6.87 4.89 -9.09
N GLU A 65 -6.49 6.13 -8.78
CA GLU A 65 -5.35 6.81 -9.38
C GLU A 65 -4.06 6.01 -9.22
N ALA A 66 -3.81 5.45 -8.02
CA ALA A 66 -2.64 4.64 -7.75
C ALA A 66 -2.61 3.32 -8.54
N ILE A 67 -3.76 2.68 -8.74
CA ILE A 67 -3.87 1.49 -9.58
C ILE A 67 -3.63 1.86 -11.05
N LEU A 68 -4.23 2.96 -11.51
CA LEU A 68 -4.09 3.45 -12.88
C LEU A 68 -2.67 3.90 -13.20
N PHE A 69 -1.90 4.38 -12.21
CA PHE A 69 -0.49 4.74 -12.37
C PHE A 69 0.36 3.59 -12.91
N PHE A 70 0.11 2.36 -12.45
CA PHE A 70 0.83 1.18 -12.92
C PHE A 70 0.22 0.57 -14.20
N ARG A 71 -0.92 1.06 -14.67
CA ARG A 71 -1.51 0.61 -15.92
C ARG A 71 -0.75 1.25 -17.08
N PRO A 72 -0.23 0.47 -18.05
CA PRO A 72 0.36 1.05 -19.24
C PRO A 72 -0.66 1.93 -19.96
N LYS A 73 -0.26 3.13 -20.38
CA LYS A 73 -1.03 3.89 -21.37
C LYS A 73 -1.02 3.09 -22.69
N PRO A 74 -2.15 3.04 -23.41
CA PRO A 74 -2.25 2.34 -24.69
C PRO A 74 -1.29 2.90 -25.73
#